data_AF-A0A2G5W2Q1-F1
#
_entry.id   AF-A0A2G5W2Q1-F1
#
_cell.length_a   1.000
_cell.length_b   1.000
_cell.length_c   1.000
_cell.angle_alpha   90.00
_cell.angle_beta   90.00
_cell.angle_gamma   90.00
#
_symmetry.space_group_name_H-M   'P 1'
#
loop_
_entity.id
_entity.type
_entity.pdbx_description
1 polymer ?
#
loop_
_entity_poly.entity_id
_entity_poly.type
_entity_poly.pdbx_seq_one_letter_code
_entity_poly.pdbx_strand_id
1 'polypeptide(L)'
;MCAIFAKIGLALGVLLTSGSGTSDAPVAALSKVEVPAYAKWSRLAIKQTMLKYPHADIKDYLHIATDSKKVTNTEKFQLWLKEEEREFGVLVTVTYSAETGKFIRIDFQEIPIN
;
A
#
# COMPACT_ATOMS: atom_id res chain seq x y z
N MET A 1 -11.32 9.11 30.72
CA MET A 1 -12.71 8.93 31.18
C MET A 1 -13.48 10.21 30.86
N CYS A 2 -14.39 10.16 29.88
CA CYS A 2 -15.25 11.30 29.53
C CYS A 2 -16.58 11.16 30.27
N ALA A 3 -17.01 12.26 30.89
CA ALA A 3 -18.11 12.32 31.83
C ALA A 3 -19.48 12.14 31.18
N ILE A 4 -20.35 11.54 31.97
CA ILE A 4 -21.74 11.18 31.71
C ILE A 4 -22.62 12.44 31.73
N PHE A 5 -23.41 12.66 30.68
CA PHE A 5 -24.61 13.49 30.69
C PHE A 5 -25.71 12.70 29.96
N ALA A 6 -27.00 12.78 30.27
CA ALA A 6 -27.79 13.18 31.41
C ALA A 6 -29.17 12.59 31.05
N LYS A 7 -29.84 11.92 31.99
CA LYS A 7 -31.17 11.33 31.76
C LYS A 7 -32.23 12.45 31.82
N ILE A 8 -33.05 12.54 30.78
CA ILE A 8 -34.36 13.22 30.81
C ILE A 8 -35.37 12.20 30.27
N GLY A 9 -36.45 11.98 31.01
CA GLY A 9 -37.48 10.98 30.72
C GLY A 9 -38.83 11.56 30.28
N LEU A 10 -39.77 10.63 30.06
CA LEU A 10 -41.22 10.78 29.82
C LEU A 10 -41.61 11.37 28.44
N ALA A 11 -42.58 10.87 27.67
CA ALA A 11 -43.66 9.92 27.90
C ALA A 11 -44.17 9.35 26.55
N LEU A 12 -45.02 8.33 26.66
CA LEU A 12 -45.69 7.52 25.65
C LEU A 12 -46.48 8.31 24.56
N GLY A 13 -46.38 7.87 23.31
CA GLY A 13 -47.26 8.26 22.21
C GLY A 13 -47.19 7.25 21.06
N VAL A 14 -48.18 6.34 21.01
CA VAL A 14 -48.35 5.32 19.96
C VAL A 14 -48.90 5.97 18.69
N LEU A 15 -48.32 5.68 17.52
CA LEU A 15 -49.11 5.46 16.30
C LEU A 15 -48.37 4.57 15.29
N LEU A 16 -48.90 3.36 15.10
CA LEU A 16 -48.57 2.47 13.99
C LEU A 16 -49.33 2.97 12.75
N THR A 17 -48.60 3.43 11.73
CA THR A 17 -49.13 3.48 10.36
C THR A 17 -48.09 2.90 9.41
N SER A 18 -48.42 1.71 8.92
CA SER A 18 -47.75 0.99 7.85
C SER A 18 -47.72 1.86 6.58
N GLY A 19 -46.51 2.18 6.11
CA GLY A 19 -46.28 2.86 4.84
C GLY A 19 -45.01 2.32 4.22
N SER A 20 -45.10 1.15 3.59
CA SER A 20 -44.03 0.56 2.79
C SER A 20 -43.81 1.38 1.52
N GLY A 21 -43.04 2.46 1.63
CA GLY A 21 -42.35 3.06 0.49
C GLY A 21 -40.96 2.46 0.42
N THR A 22 -40.77 1.40 -0.38
CA THR A 22 -39.43 0.92 -0.73
C THR A 22 -38.77 1.99 -1.60
N SER A 23 -38.04 2.91 -0.96
CA SER A 23 -37.04 3.71 -1.66
C SER A 23 -35.92 2.75 -2.06
N ASP A 24 -36.01 2.20 -3.27
CA ASP A 24 -34.87 1.56 -3.92
C ASP A 24 -33.84 2.65 -4.22
N ALA A 25 -33.04 2.98 -3.21
CA ALA A 25 -31.84 3.78 -3.40
C ALA A 25 -30.93 3.00 -4.37
N PRO A 26 -30.36 3.65 -5.40
CA PRO A 26 -29.39 3.00 -6.25
C PRO A 26 -28.21 2.61 -5.36
N VAL A 27 -27.98 1.30 -5.20
CA VAL A 27 -26.80 0.76 -4.54
C VAL A 27 -25.60 1.31 -5.28
N ALA A 28 -24.91 2.27 -4.65
CA ALA A 28 -23.70 2.87 -5.18
C ALA A 28 -22.71 1.75 -5.53
N ALA A 29 -22.33 1.65 -6.80
CA ALA A 29 -21.32 0.72 -7.26
C ALA A 29 -20.02 1.01 -6.50
N LEU A 30 -19.59 0.06 -5.65
CA LEU A 30 -18.26 0.07 -5.04
C LEU A 30 -17.22 -0.01 -6.17
N SER A 31 -16.61 1.12 -6.48
CA SER A 31 -15.44 1.19 -7.35
C SER A 31 -14.30 0.40 -6.69
N LYS A 32 -14.02 -0.78 -7.24
CA LYS A 32 -12.88 -1.59 -6.83
C LYS A 32 -11.61 -0.81 -7.19
N VAL A 33 -10.95 -0.22 -6.20
CA VAL A 33 -9.63 0.40 -6.39
C VAL A 33 -8.67 -0.71 -6.80
N GLU A 34 -8.30 -0.74 -8.07
CA GLU A 34 -7.40 -1.75 -8.62
C GLU A 34 -5.98 -1.44 -8.15
N VAL A 35 -5.39 -2.37 -7.39
CA VAL A 35 -4.02 -2.23 -6.91
C VAL A 35 -3.07 -2.41 -8.09
N PRO A 36 -2.14 -1.47 -8.36
CA PRO A 36 -1.20 -1.62 -9.45
C PRO A 36 -0.35 -2.89 -9.34
N ALA A 37 -0.03 -3.52 -10.47
CA ALA A 37 0.74 -4.76 -10.50
C ALA A 37 2.12 -4.66 -9.80
N TYR A 38 2.76 -3.48 -9.86
CA TYR A 38 4.05 -3.23 -9.21
C TYR A 38 3.97 -3.23 -7.67
N ALA A 39 2.79 -3.01 -7.07
CA ALA A 39 2.65 -2.81 -5.62
C ALA A 39 2.98 -4.08 -4.80
N LYS A 40 2.85 -5.26 -5.42
CA LYS A 40 3.34 -6.52 -4.82
C LYS A 40 4.86 -6.49 -4.66
N TRP A 41 5.56 -5.98 -5.67
CA TRP A 41 7.02 -5.99 -5.75
C TRP A 41 7.65 -4.87 -4.92
N SER A 42 6.98 -3.73 -4.75
CA SER A 42 7.45 -2.66 -3.85
C SER A 42 7.55 -3.15 -2.40
N ARG A 43 6.56 -3.92 -1.91
CA ARG A 43 6.60 -4.53 -0.58
C ARG A 43 7.76 -5.49 -0.41
N LEU A 44 8.10 -6.26 -1.44
CA LEU A 44 9.26 -7.16 -1.42
C LEU A 44 10.56 -6.36 -1.39
N ALA A 45 10.68 -5.33 -2.22
CA ALA A 45 11.84 -4.44 -2.28
C ALA A 45 12.12 -3.81 -0.92
N ILE A 46 11.12 -3.18 -0.30
CA ILE A 46 11.24 -2.56 1.03
C ILE A 46 11.70 -3.57 2.08
N LYS A 47 11.04 -4.74 2.16
CA LYS A 47 11.39 -5.77 3.15
C LYS A 47 12.81 -6.27 3.00
N GLN A 48 13.24 -6.55 1.77
CA GLN A 48 14.60 -7.06 1.52
C GLN A 48 15.66 -5.97 1.73
N THR A 49 15.34 -4.71 1.44
CA THR A 49 16.21 -3.57 1.78
C THR A 49 16.39 -3.44 3.28
N MET A 50 15.32 -3.50 4.08
CA MET A 50 15.41 -3.47 5.55
C MET A 50 16.28 -4.62 6.11
N LEU A 51 16.22 -5.81 5.50
CA LEU A 51 17.09 -6.93 5.90
C LEU A 51 18.55 -6.69 5.52
N LYS A 52 18.81 -6.06 4.37
CA LYS A 52 20.17 -5.77 3.89
C LYS A 52 20.83 -4.62 4.64
N TYR A 53 20.05 -3.63 5.09
CA TYR A 53 20.50 -2.44 5.80
C TYR A 53 19.76 -2.33 7.14
N PRO A 54 20.06 -3.20 8.12
CA PRO A 54 19.28 -3.31 9.37
C PRO A 54 19.38 -2.10 10.30
N HIS A 55 20.35 -1.21 10.06
CA HIS A 55 20.57 0.01 10.85
C HIS A 55 20.12 1.28 10.12
N ALA A 56 19.63 1.15 8.88
CA ALA A 56 19.17 2.28 8.09
C ALA A 56 17.64 2.39 8.09
N ASP A 57 17.14 3.61 8.22
CA ASP A 57 15.73 3.93 8.01
C ASP A 57 15.46 4.16 6.53
N ILE A 58 14.35 3.63 6.01
CA ILE A 58 13.82 4.01 4.69
C ILE A 58 12.99 5.29 4.87
N LYS A 59 13.44 6.40 4.28
CA LYS A 59 12.77 7.71 4.34
C LYS A 59 11.75 7.91 3.24
N ASP A 60 12.03 7.38 2.05
CA ASP A 60 11.09 7.38 0.92
C ASP A 60 11.32 6.20 -0.01
N TYR A 61 10.33 5.92 -0.85
CA TYR A 61 10.39 4.92 -1.90
C TYR A 61 9.73 5.45 -3.18
N LEU A 62 10.39 5.22 -4.31
CA LEU A 62 9.90 5.60 -5.63
C LEU A 62 9.93 4.39 -6.55
N HIS A 63 8.83 4.13 -7.27
CA HIS A 63 8.84 3.23 -8.42
C HIS A 63 9.37 4.00 -9.63
N ILE A 64 10.45 3.51 -10.24
CA ILE A 64 11.16 4.24 -11.30
C ILE A 64 10.93 3.67 -12.70
N ALA A 65 10.70 2.36 -12.82
CA ALA A 65 10.46 1.73 -14.12
C ALA A 65 9.87 0.31 -14.00
N THR A 66 9.16 -0.07 -15.06
CA THR A 66 8.76 -1.45 -15.34
C THR A 66 9.35 -1.85 -16.70
N ASP A 67 10.15 -2.92 -16.72
CA ASP A 67 10.71 -3.50 -17.94
C ASP A 67 10.09 -4.87 -18.19
N SER A 68 9.31 -5.03 -19.25
CA SER A 68 8.68 -6.31 -19.62
C SER A 68 9.45 -6.98 -20.76
N LYS A 69 9.82 -8.26 -20.60
CA LYS A 69 10.47 -9.07 -21.64
C LYS A 69 9.73 -10.39 -21.82
N LYS A 70 10.03 -11.11 -22.91
CA LYS A 70 9.36 -12.38 -23.27
C LYS A 70 9.38 -13.44 -22.14
N VAL A 71 10.47 -13.51 -21.38
CA VAL A 71 10.68 -14.55 -20.35
C VAL A 71 10.57 -13.99 -18.93
N THR A 72 11.02 -12.75 -18.74
CA THR A 72 11.11 -12.12 -17.41
C THR A 72 10.63 -10.69 -17.46
N ASN A 73 10.00 -10.26 -16.38
CA ASN A 73 9.70 -8.86 -16.14
C ASN A 73 10.54 -8.34 -14.98
N THR A 74 10.70 -7.03 -14.93
CA THR A 74 11.50 -6.36 -13.91
C THR A 74 10.79 -5.11 -13.41
N GLU A 75 10.67 -4.97 -12.09
CA GLU A 75 10.31 -3.71 -11.45
C GLU A 75 11.54 -3.08 -10.82
N LYS A 76 11.71 -1.77 -11.03
CA LYS A 76 12.82 -1.01 -10.46
C LYS A 76 12.28 0.04 -9.50
N PHE A 77 12.94 0.14 -8.35
CA PHE A 77 12.62 1.09 -7.29
C PHE A 77 13.88 1.85 -6.88
N GLN A 78 13.71 3.11 -6.47
CA GLN A 78 14.74 3.85 -5.75
C GLN A 78 14.24 4.07 -4.33
N LEU A 79 15.01 3.61 -3.35
CA LEU A 79 14.72 3.81 -1.93
C LEU A 79 15.73 4.81 -1.37
N TRP A 80 15.26 5.80 -0.62
CA TRP A 80 16.13 6.72 0.10
C TRP A 80 16.32 6.20 1.51
N LEU A 81 17.57 5.94 1.88
CA LEU A 81 17.96 5.42 3.17
C LEU A 81 18.73 6.47 3.97
N LYS A 82 18.56 6.41 5.29
CA LYS A 82 19.37 7.17 6.25
C LYS A 82 19.90 6.24 7.32
N GLU A 83 21.21 6.21 7.49
CA GLU A 83 21.92 5.49 8.54
C GLU A 83 22.75 6.51 9.30
N GLU A 84 22.34 6.83 10.53
CA GLU A 84 22.92 7.94 11.32
C GLU A 84 22.90 9.26 10.52
N GLU A 85 24.06 9.85 10.22
CA GLU A 85 24.24 11.09 9.45
C GLU A 85 24.39 10.85 7.94
N ARG A 86 24.45 9.58 7.51
CA ARG A 86 24.65 9.22 6.10
C ARG A 86 23.33 8.98 5.41
N GLU A 87 23.13 9.67 4.30
CA GLU A 87 21.97 9.47 3.41
C GLU A 87 22.42 8.97 2.05
N PHE A 88 21.72 7.96 1.53
CA PHE A 88 22.06 7.33 0.26
C PHE A 88 20.83 6.75 -0.41
N GLY A 89 20.87 6.63 -1.74
CA GLY A 89 19.85 5.93 -2.49
C GLY A 89 20.22 4.46 -2.66
N VAL A 90 19.22 3.60 -2.78
CA VAL A 90 19.39 2.21 -3.19
C VAL A 90 18.45 1.94 -4.35
N LEU A 91 19.02 1.63 -5.51
CA LEU A 91 18.30 1.06 -6.64
C LEU A 91 18.04 -0.42 -6.37
N VAL A 92 16.76 -0.79 -6.32
CA VAL A 92 16.31 -2.15 -6.08
C VAL A 92 15.63 -2.66 -7.34
N THR A 93 16.14 -3.76 -7.88
CA THR A 93 15.62 -4.37 -9.10
C THR A 93 15.04 -5.74 -8.78
N VAL A 94 13.72 -5.90 -8.92
CA VAL A 94 13.02 -7.16 -8.68
C VAL A 94 12.74 -7.83 -10.02
N THR A 95 13.31 -9.01 -10.25
CA THR A 95 13.07 -9.81 -11.46
C THR A 95 12.11 -10.97 -11.15
N TYR A 96 11.12 -11.16 -12.02
CA TYR A 96 10.11 -12.22 -11.89
C TYR A 96 9.77 -12.86 -13.24
N SER A 97 9.24 -14.08 -13.21
CA SER A 97 8.82 -14.79 -14.42
C SER A 97 7.63 -14.09 -15.07
N ALA A 98 7.74 -13.78 -16.37
CA ALA A 98 6.66 -13.18 -17.14
C ALA A 98 5.47 -14.14 -17.32
N GLU A 99 5.74 -15.45 -17.34
CA GLU A 99 4.72 -16.49 -17.50
C GLU A 99 3.98 -16.76 -16.20
N THR A 100 4.71 -16.93 -15.08
CA THR A 100 4.11 -17.43 -13.83
C THR A 100 3.95 -16.37 -12.75
N GLY A 101 4.46 -15.14 -12.96
CA GLY A 101 4.45 -14.08 -11.95
C GLY A 101 5.24 -14.41 -10.66
N LYS A 102 6.12 -15.42 -10.73
CA LYS A 102 6.90 -15.90 -9.58
C LYS A 102 8.21 -15.13 -9.48
N PHE A 103 8.62 -14.81 -8.26
CA PHE A 103 9.90 -14.20 -7.95
C PHE A 103 11.05 -15.04 -8.51
N ILE A 104 12.06 -14.38 -9.09
CA ILE A 104 13.30 -15.01 -9.56
C ILE A 104 14.49 -14.51 -8.74
N ARG A 105 14.70 -13.19 -8.70
CA ARG A 105 15.81 -12.58 -7.93
C ARG A 105 15.55 -11.12 -7.59
N ILE A 106 16.35 -10.59 -6.67
CA ILE A 106 16.39 -9.18 -6.32
C ILE A 106 17.85 -8.71 -6.29
N ASP A 107 18.10 -7.56 -6.92
CA ASP A 107 19.43 -6.96 -7.02
C ASP A 107 19.41 -5.56 -6.37
N PHE A 108 20.52 -5.18 -5.73
CA PHE A 108 20.67 -3.90 -5.02
C PHE A 108 21.90 -3.16 -5.53
N GLN A 109 21.75 -1.86 -5.77
CA GLN A 109 22.85 -0.97 -6.10
C GLN A 109 22.72 0.31 -5.29
N GLU A 110 23.71 0.59 -4.45
CA GLU A 110 23.80 1.86 -3.75
C GLU A 110 24.16 2.99 -4.73
N ILE A 111 23.54 4.16 -4.55
CA ILE A 111 23.85 5.38 -5.27
C ILE A 111 24.02 6.53 -4.27
N PRO A 112 25.08 7.36 -4.39
CA PRO A 112 25.22 8.54 -3.55
C PRO A 112 24.09 9.54 -3.84
N ILE A 113 23.58 10.17 -2.79
CA ILE A 113 22.69 11.33 -2.92
C ILE A 113 23.62 12.54 -3.06
N ASN A 114 23.66 13.14 -4.25
CA ASN A 114 24.44 14.35 -4.53
C ASN A 114 23.77 15.61 -3.97
#